data_AF-A0A9E1ID61-F1
#
_entry.id   AF-A0A9E1ID61-F1
#
_cell.length_a   1.000
_cell.length_b   1.000
_cell.length_c   1.000
_cell.angle_alpha   90.00
_cell.angle_beta   90.00
_cell.angle_gamma   90.00
#
_symmetry.space_group_name_H-M   'P 1'
#
loop_
_entity.id
_entity.type
_entity.pdbx_description
1 polymer ?
#
loop_
_entity_poly.entity_id
_entity_poly.type
_entity_poly.pdbx_seq_one_letter_code
_entity_poly.pdbx_strand_id
1 'polypeptide(L)'
;MATDLAWRLGVEVELLAPPGRSRRDLAEELARRSQGTVQRFFHPQSEPSRVKGIEIFENLTLGFKIFDGSGQEIAKCVDDLTLQRDLQRRAASKKGWYRIVSDDPRLLRLVMLHGDPERDLPEAIEPIAKLFRTPLNRGPKGMFRVADSVGAPICIAAPLPGERERPCEIITPPLDDNHEERLEGLLSPARELGFTIPAEGAVHLHFDAEPLCSATTFSNLVTTLDGRREELRAKLGTNPRCRRLGPWPPELLELVSTTEFRSLPWEEARTRVAALKPTKYRDFNIRNMALGLKSKHTFEVRILPVWTRAEPILRAAMVFERILQEAMSHQLVDDSHYRRPRLKVV
;
A
#
# COMPACT_ATOMS: atom_id res chain seq x y z
N MET A 1 -23.63 -6.25 17.85
CA MET A 1 -22.43 -6.61 18.64
C MET A 1 -21.25 -6.10 17.84
N ALA A 2 -20.39 -5.25 18.42
CA ALA A 2 -19.23 -4.71 17.72
C ALA A 2 -18.35 -5.87 17.24
N THR A 3 -18.03 -5.88 15.95
CA THR A 3 -17.16 -6.89 15.32
C THR A 3 -15.72 -6.46 15.49
N ASP A 4 -15.17 -6.65 16.69
CA ASP A 4 -13.76 -6.39 16.94
C ASP A 4 -12.93 -7.63 16.59
N LEU A 5 -11.80 -7.41 15.92
CA LEU A 5 -10.85 -8.45 15.54
C LEU A 5 -9.89 -8.72 16.70
N ALA A 6 -9.45 -9.97 16.85
CA ALA A 6 -8.39 -10.36 17.76
C ALA A 6 -6.98 -10.23 17.13
N TRP A 7 -6.88 -9.59 15.96
CA TRP A 7 -5.66 -9.44 15.19
C TRP A 7 -5.35 -7.97 14.90
N ARG A 8 -4.10 -7.57 15.11
CA ARG A 8 -3.61 -6.23 14.77
C ARG A 8 -3.63 -5.99 13.26
N LEU A 9 -4.36 -4.97 12.82
CA LEU A 9 -4.70 -4.76 11.41
C LEU A 9 -4.36 -3.34 10.93
N GLY A 10 -3.61 -3.22 9.84
CA GLY A 10 -3.57 -2.02 9.01
C GLY A 10 -4.56 -2.12 7.85
N VAL A 11 -5.17 -1.01 7.45
CA VAL A 11 -6.10 -0.96 6.32
C VAL A 11 -5.68 0.14 5.35
N GLU A 12 -5.68 -0.18 4.06
CA GLU A 12 -5.55 0.77 2.96
C GLU A 12 -6.87 0.80 2.18
N VAL A 13 -7.45 1.98 1.96
CA VAL A 13 -8.70 2.16 1.20
C VAL A 13 -8.50 3.16 0.07
N GLU A 14 -8.58 2.68 -1.17
CA GLU A 14 -8.42 3.50 -2.37
C GLU A 14 -9.73 4.22 -2.74
N LEU A 15 -9.69 5.56 -2.77
CA LEU A 15 -10.81 6.44 -3.06
C LEU A 15 -10.42 7.47 -4.13
N LEU A 16 -11.43 8.16 -4.66
CA LEU A 16 -11.26 9.25 -5.61
C LEU A 16 -12.02 10.49 -5.15
N ALA A 17 -11.29 11.59 -4.95
CA ALA A 17 -11.91 12.88 -4.64
C ALA A 17 -12.79 13.35 -5.82
N PRO A 18 -13.93 14.01 -5.55
CA PRO A 18 -14.73 14.61 -6.61
C PRO A 18 -13.96 15.77 -7.27
N PRO A 19 -14.32 16.16 -8.52
CA PRO A 19 -13.72 17.32 -9.17
C PRO A 19 -13.76 18.58 -8.28
N GLY A 20 -12.66 19.33 -8.26
CA GLY A 20 -12.49 20.51 -7.40
C GLY A 20 -11.91 20.21 -6.02
N ARG A 21 -12.07 19.00 -5.49
CA ARG A 21 -11.43 18.52 -4.26
C ARG A 21 -10.17 17.69 -4.57
N SER A 22 -9.45 17.33 -3.53
CA SER A 22 -8.21 16.58 -3.56
C SER A 22 -8.08 15.71 -2.30
N ARG A 23 -7.09 14.81 -2.29
CA ARG A 23 -6.76 14.03 -1.08
C ARG A 23 -6.38 14.91 0.12
N ARG A 24 -5.93 16.15 -0.11
CA ARG A 24 -5.66 17.12 0.96
C ARG A 24 -6.94 17.56 1.67
N ASP A 25 -8.03 17.78 0.93
CA ASP A 25 -9.31 18.20 1.51
C ASP A 25 -9.85 17.16 2.50
N LEU A 26 -9.66 15.86 2.22
CA LEU A 26 -10.00 14.79 3.16
C LEU A 26 -9.08 14.81 4.38
N ALA A 27 -7.77 14.95 4.19
CA ALA A 27 -6.83 15.03 5.31
C ALA A 27 -7.14 16.20 6.26
N GLU A 28 -7.46 17.38 5.71
CA GLU A 28 -7.83 18.56 6.49
C GLU A 28 -9.14 18.36 7.24
N GLU A 29 -10.15 17.74 6.62
CA GLU A 29 -11.42 17.45 7.28
C GLU A 29 -11.27 16.42 8.41
N LEU A 30 -10.43 15.39 8.22
CA LEU A 30 -10.12 14.42 9.25
C LEU A 30 -9.42 15.06 10.45
N ALA A 31 -8.38 15.87 10.20
CA ALA A 31 -7.70 16.65 11.24
C ALA A 31 -8.67 17.58 11.98
N ARG A 32 -9.56 18.28 11.26
CA ARG A 32 -10.54 19.19 11.86
C ARG A 32 -11.48 18.46 12.82
N ARG A 33 -11.98 17.27 12.45
CA ARG A 33 -12.87 16.47 13.31
C ARG A 33 -12.16 15.90 14.54
N SER A 34 -10.88 15.58 14.41
CA SER A 34 -10.05 15.09 15.52
C SER A 34 -9.34 16.19 16.31
N GLN A 35 -9.65 17.46 16.05
CA GLN A 35 -8.99 18.64 16.64
C GLN A 35 -7.47 18.63 16.49
N GLY A 36 -6.96 18.01 15.42
CA GLY A 36 -5.54 17.85 15.18
C GLY A 36 -5.03 18.63 13.98
N THR A 37 -4.00 18.08 13.33
CA THR A 37 -3.24 18.78 12.30
C THR A 37 -2.89 17.89 11.12
N VAL A 38 -2.56 18.51 9.99
CA VAL A 38 -2.05 17.82 8.80
C VAL A 38 -0.60 18.20 8.57
N GLN A 39 0.25 17.20 8.33
CA GLN A 39 1.63 17.39 7.89
C GLN A 39 1.82 16.78 6.50
N ARG A 40 2.32 17.56 5.56
CA ARG A 40 2.70 17.06 4.25
C ARG A 40 4.02 16.30 4.31
N PHE A 41 4.13 15.27 3.50
CA PHE A 41 5.37 14.51 3.34
C PHE A 41 5.55 14.06 1.89
N PHE A 42 6.78 13.69 1.54
CA PHE A 42 7.06 13.00 0.28
C PHE A 42 6.70 11.53 0.40
N HIS A 43 5.66 11.11 -0.32
CA HIS A 43 5.22 9.73 -0.40
C HIS A 43 5.93 9.01 -1.56
N PRO A 44 6.73 7.97 -1.29
CA PRO A 44 7.44 7.24 -2.32
C PRO A 44 6.52 6.27 -3.06
N GLN A 45 6.59 6.28 -4.38
CA GLN A 45 5.87 5.37 -5.26
C GLN A 45 6.75 4.91 -6.42
N SER A 46 6.34 3.81 -7.03
CA SER A 46 7.06 3.21 -8.16
C SER A 46 6.11 3.02 -9.34
N GLU A 47 6.51 3.45 -10.53
CA GLU A 47 5.79 3.26 -11.78
C GLU A 47 6.61 2.45 -12.80
N PRO A 48 5.99 1.57 -13.60
CA PRO A 48 6.69 0.93 -14.70
C PRO A 48 7.24 1.98 -15.66
N SER A 49 8.52 1.88 -15.96
CA SER A 49 9.18 2.78 -16.89
C SER A 49 8.91 2.36 -18.33
N ARG A 50 8.73 3.36 -19.20
CA ARG A 50 8.66 3.17 -20.67
C ARG A 50 10.01 3.36 -21.35
N VAL A 51 11.04 3.70 -20.58
CA VAL A 51 12.41 3.94 -21.08
C VAL A 51 13.13 2.61 -21.20
N LYS A 52 13.71 2.33 -22.37
CA LYS A 52 14.44 1.09 -22.64
C LYS A 52 15.59 0.92 -21.64
N GLY A 53 15.64 -0.22 -20.96
CA GLY A 53 16.67 -0.55 -19.97
C GLY A 53 16.38 -0.08 -18.54
N ILE A 54 15.30 0.66 -18.31
CA ILE A 54 14.83 1.04 -16.98
C ILE A 54 13.47 0.38 -16.78
N GLU A 55 13.35 -0.54 -15.83
CA GLU A 55 12.09 -1.25 -15.57
C GLU A 55 11.10 -0.42 -14.75
N ILE A 56 11.62 0.37 -13.80
CA ILE A 56 10.82 1.11 -12.82
C ILE A 56 11.39 2.53 -12.68
N PHE A 57 10.51 3.53 -12.70
CA PHE A 57 10.82 4.86 -12.18
C PHE A 57 10.29 4.99 -10.77
N GLU A 58 11.16 5.43 -9.88
CA GLU A 58 10.77 5.85 -8.54
C GLU A 58 10.34 7.31 -8.61
N ASN A 59 9.31 7.64 -7.84
CA ASN A 59 8.81 8.99 -7.74
C ASN A 59 8.36 9.31 -6.32
N LEU A 60 8.37 10.60 -6.00
CA LEU A 60 7.82 11.16 -4.78
C LEU A 60 6.62 12.01 -5.17
N THR A 61 5.48 11.74 -4.58
CA THR A 61 4.27 12.57 -4.65
C THR A 61 3.99 13.18 -3.28
N LEU A 62 3.07 14.15 -3.23
CA LEU A 62 2.66 14.74 -1.96
C LEU A 62 1.62 13.84 -1.27
N GLY A 63 1.99 13.37 -0.08
CA GLY A 63 1.10 12.71 0.87
C GLY A 63 0.83 13.59 2.09
N PHE A 64 -0.20 13.24 2.86
CA PHE A 64 -0.64 13.99 4.02
C PHE A 64 -0.79 13.05 5.21
N LYS A 65 0.04 13.25 6.26
CA LYS A 65 -0.15 12.61 7.56
C LYS A 65 -1.16 13.42 8.36
N ILE A 66 -2.03 12.73 9.07
CA ILE A 66 -3.10 13.33 9.86
C ILE A 66 -2.85 12.94 11.31
N PHE A 67 -2.79 13.94 12.17
CA PHE A 67 -2.67 13.79 13.62
C PHE A 67 -3.95 14.24 14.29
N ASP A 68 -4.29 13.67 15.44
CA ASP A 68 -5.36 14.16 16.32
C ASP A 68 -4.89 15.27 17.27
N GLY A 69 -5.78 15.78 18.11
CA GLY A 69 -5.48 16.81 19.10
C GLY A 69 -4.47 16.39 20.18
N SER A 70 -4.18 15.10 20.32
CA SER A 70 -3.12 14.57 21.20
C SER A 70 -1.77 14.44 20.50
N GLY A 71 -1.72 14.66 19.18
CA GLY A 71 -0.53 14.48 18.36
C GLY A 71 -0.30 13.05 17.88
N GLN A 72 -1.26 12.14 18.06
CA GLN A 72 -1.17 10.78 17.57
C GLN A 72 -1.56 10.71 16.09
N GLU A 73 -0.77 10.00 15.28
CA GLU A 73 -1.11 9.76 13.87
C GLU A 73 -2.36 8.89 13.80
N ILE A 74 -3.39 9.34 13.05
CA ILE A 74 -4.66 8.61 12.87
C ILE A 74 -4.84 8.05 11.46
N ALA A 75 -4.21 8.67 10.46
CA ALA A 75 -4.25 8.20 9.08
C ALA A 75 -3.20 8.92 8.21
N LYS A 76 -3.01 8.39 7.00
CA LYS A 76 -2.38 9.10 5.89
C LYS A 76 -3.33 9.13 4.71
N CYS A 77 -3.32 10.23 3.95
CA CYS A 77 -3.93 10.31 2.63
C CYS A 77 -2.81 10.45 1.60
N VAL A 78 -2.65 9.44 0.74
CA VAL A 78 -1.58 9.40 -0.27
C VAL A 78 -2.14 9.21 -1.67
N ASP A 79 -1.29 9.43 -2.66
CA ASP A 79 -1.64 9.15 -4.05
C ASP A 79 -1.56 7.64 -4.33
N ASP A 80 -2.32 7.13 -5.29
CA ASP A 80 -2.05 5.80 -5.88
C ASP A 80 -1.99 5.91 -7.42
N LEU A 81 -0.82 5.56 -7.97
CA LEU A 81 -0.52 5.61 -9.40
C LEU A 81 -1.31 4.58 -10.21
N THR A 82 -1.94 3.59 -9.58
CA THR A 82 -2.78 2.63 -10.32
C THR A 82 -4.14 3.18 -10.72
N LEU A 83 -4.65 4.18 -9.99
CA LEU A 83 -5.93 4.84 -10.25
C LEU A 83 -5.80 5.79 -11.45
N GLN A 84 -6.43 5.45 -12.57
CA GLN A 84 -6.13 6.13 -13.85
C GLN A 84 -7.36 6.42 -14.68
N ARG A 85 -8.33 5.50 -14.73
CA ARG A 85 -9.45 5.56 -15.68
C ARG A 85 -10.35 6.78 -15.44
N ASP A 86 -10.56 7.15 -14.19
CA ASP A 86 -11.51 8.21 -13.82
C ASP A 86 -10.87 9.61 -13.78
N LEU A 87 -9.61 9.72 -14.21
CA LEU A 87 -8.85 10.96 -14.26
C LEU A 87 -8.83 11.58 -15.65
N GLN A 88 -8.95 12.91 -15.71
CA GLN A 88 -8.77 13.70 -16.92
C GLN A 88 -7.28 13.95 -17.16
N ARG A 89 -6.62 13.04 -17.88
CA ARG A 89 -5.16 13.09 -18.17
C ARG A 89 -4.64 14.39 -18.78
N ARG A 90 -5.50 15.18 -19.43
CA ARG A 90 -5.14 16.45 -20.07
C ARG A 90 -5.39 17.67 -19.19
N ALA A 91 -5.96 17.49 -18.00
CA ALA A 91 -6.15 18.57 -17.05
C ALA A 91 -4.79 19.18 -16.67
N ALA A 92 -4.79 20.52 -16.56
CA ALA A 92 -3.62 21.25 -16.11
C ALA A 92 -3.29 20.87 -14.66
N SER A 93 -2.01 21.00 -14.29
CA SER A 93 -1.59 20.82 -12.91
C SER A 93 -2.21 21.87 -11.99
N LYS A 94 -2.68 21.45 -10.81
CA LYS A 94 -3.10 22.36 -9.75
C LYS A 94 -1.88 22.99 -9.09
N LYS A 95 -1.92 24.31 -8.80
CA LYS A 95 -0.84 25.01 -8.11
C LYS A 95 -0.53 24.32 -6.76
N GLY A 96 0.75 24.20 -6.42
CA GLY A 96 1.22 23.55 -5.19
C GLY A 96 1.27 22.03 -5.27
N TRP A 97 0.83 21.40 -6.36
CA TRP A 97 0.91 19.96 -6.58
C TRP A 97 2.03 19.63 -7.55
N TYR A 98 2.96 18.77 -7.11
CA TYR A 98 4.12 18.38 -7.89
C TYR A 98 4.55 16.95 -7.56
N ARG A 99 5.42 16.42 -8.42
CA ARG A 99 6.13 15.16 -8.20
C ARG A 99 7.62 15.35 -8.44
N ILE A 100 8.42 14.51 -7.79
CA ILE A 100 9.87 14.46 -7.98
C ILE A 100 10.23 13.06 -8.45
N VAL A 101 11.04 12.96 -9.49
CA VAL A 101 11.46 11.68 -10.09
C VAL A 101 12.99 11.58 -10.12
N SER A 102 13.48 10.36 -9.96
CA SER A 102 14.88 9.98 -10.17
C SER A 102 14.91 8.53 -10.65
N ASP A 103 15.96 8.18 -11.39
CA ASP A 103 16.28 6.81 -11.77
C ASP A 103 17.04 6.05 -10.67
N ASP A 104 17.45 6.73 -9.59
CA ASP A 104 18.10 6.11 -8.44
C ASP A 104 17.27 6.30 -7.14
N PRO A 105 16.77 5.21 -6.52
CA PRO A 105 16.01 5.29 -5.26
C PRO A 105 16.82 5.90 -4.12
N ARG A 106 18.16 5.82 -4.14
CA ARG A 106 19.02 6.43 -3.12
C ARG A 106 18.97 7.95 -3.21
N LEU A 107 18.90 8.50 -4.43
CA LEU A 107 18.77 9.94 -4.64
C LEU A 107 17.40 10.46 -4.19
N LEU A 108 16.31 9.72 -4.44
CA LEU A 108 15.01 10.10 -3.88
C LEU A 108 14.98 10.02 -2.36
N ARG A 109 15.71 9.10 -1.73
CA ARG A 109 15.86 9.11 -0.26
C ARG A 109 16.56 10.37 0.24
N LEU A 110 17.57 10.87 -0.49
CA LEU A 110 18.18 12.16 -0.18
C LEU A 110 17.18 13.31 -0.34
N VAL A 111 16.35 13.28 -1.39
CA VAL A 111 15.25 14.25 -1.55
C VAL A 111 14.27 14.20 -0.37
N MET A 112 13.89 13.01 0.08
CA MET A 112 13.00 12.84 1.24
C MET A 112 13.61 13.39 2.54
N LEU A 113 14.93 13.31 2.70
CA LEU A 113 15.64 13.75 3.91
C LEU A 113 15.94 15.25 3.94
N HIS A 114 16.21 15.85 2.77
CA HIS A 114 16.69 17.23 2.69
C HIS A 114 15.69 18.19 2.03
N GLY A 115 14.76 17.68 1.21
CA GLY A 115 13.72 18.50 0.60
C GLY A 115 12.63 18.89 1.60
N ASP A 116 11.86 19.93 1.26
CA ASP A 116 10.77 20.43 2.09
C ASP A 116 9.43 20.28 1.36
N PRO A 117 8.61 19.27 1.70
CA PRO A 117 7.33 19.04 1.02
C PRO A 117 6.34 20.18 1.24
N GLU A 118 6.45 20.96 2.33
CA GLU A 118 5.52 22.05 2.63
C GLU A 118 5.66 23.23 1.66
N ARG A 119 6.79 23.33 0.96
CA ARG A 119 7.08 24.42 0.04
C ARG A 119 6.57 24.16 -1.36
N ASP A 120 6.50 25.24 -2.13
CA ASP A 120 6.31 25.16 -3.58
C ASP A 120 7.53 24.52 -4.25
N LEU A 121 7.33 24.05 -5.48
CA LEU A 121 8.24 23.14 -6.17
C LEU A 121 9.72 23.58 -6.20
N PRO A 122 10.10 24.82 -6.57
CA PRO A 122 11.51 25.18 -6.62
C PRO A 122 12.16 25.19 -5.23
N GLU A 123 11.48 25.75 -4.23
CA GLU A 123 11.96 25.80 -2.85
C GLU A 123 12.03 24.40 -2.22
N ALA A 124 11.12 23.50 -2.58
CA ALA A 124 11.08 22.14 -2.08
C ALA A 124 12.33 21.32 -2.42
N ILE A 125 12.97 21.59 -3.56
CA ILE A 125 14.17 20.88 -4.02
C ILE A 125 15.45 21.72 -4.03
N GLU A 126 15.37 23.00 -3.68
CA GLU A 126 16.54 23.88 -3.53
C GLU A 126 17.60 23.30 -2.57
N PRO A 127 17.25 22.66 -1.44
CA PRO A 127 18.24 22.03 -0.56
C PRO A 127 19.07 20.95 -1.26
N ILE A 128 18.51 20.28 -2.27
CA ILE A 128 19.20 19.25 -3.05
C ILE A 128 20.21 19.90 -3.99
N ALA A 129 19.84 21.00 -4.65
CA ALA A 129 20.76 21.78 -5.46
C ALA A 129 21.95 22.29 -4.62
N LYS A 130 21.68 22.76 -3.40
CA LYS A 130 22.71 23.17 -2.41
C LYS A 130 23.62 22.01 -2.00
N LEU A 131 23.05 20.82 -1.75
CA LEU A 131 23.81 19.62 -1.39
C LEU A 131 24.83 19.24 -2.47
N PHE A 132 24.44 19.32 -3.75
CA PHE A 132 25.32 19.01 -4.88
C PHE A 132 26.15 20.21 -5.37
N ARG A 133 26.03 21.38 -4.73
CA ARG A 133 26.72 22.62 -5.08
C ARG A 133 26.51 23.05 -6.53
N THR A 134 25.29 22.88 -7.01
CA THR A 134 24.89 23.11 -8.41
C THR A 134 23.66 24.01 -8.46
N PRO A 135 23.48 24.82 -9.52
CA PRO A 135 22.29 25.65 -9.65
C PRO A 135 21.05 24.78 -9.89
N LEU A 136 19.89 25.27 -9.43
CA LEU A 136 18.60 24.71 -9.80
C LEU A 136 18.24 25.16 -11.22
N ASN A 137 18.19 24.23 -12.17
CA ASN A 137 17.94 24.55 -13.57
C ASN A 137 16.45 24.54 -13.88
N ARG A 138 15.91 25.65 -14.39
CA ARG A 138 14.51 25.75 -14.84
C ARG A 138 14.36 25.16 -16.24
N GLY A 139 13.47 24.18 -16.36
CA GLY A 139 13.07 23.57 -17.61
C GLY A 139 11.73 24.08 -18.15
N PRO A 140 11.26 23.55 -19.29
CA PRO A 140 9.97 23.91 -19.86
C PRO A 140 8.81 23.48 -18.95
N LYS A 141 7.64 24.12 -19.13
CA LYS A 141 6.38 23.76 -18.43
C LYS A 141 6.49 23.72 -16.90
N GLY A 142 7.35 24.55 -16.31
CA GLY A 142 7.51 24.65 -14.86
C GLY A 142 8.30 23.50 -14.23
N MET A 143 9.02 22.70 -15.02
CA MET A 143 9.93 21.69 -14.50
C MET A 143 11.20 22.32 -13.94
N PHE A 144 11.81 21.66 -12.96
CA PHE A 144 13.10 22.02 -12.38
C PHE A 144 13.99 20.79 -12.30
N ARG A 145 15.27 20.94 -12.60
CA ARG A 145 16.25 19.86 -12.63
C ARG A 145 17.44 20.19 -11.74
N VAL A 146 17.82 19.21 -10.93
CA VAL A 146 19.12 19.18 -10.25
C VAL A 146 20.01 18.17 -10.98
N ALA A 147 21.25 18.56 -11.24
CA ALA A 147 22.29 17.73 -11.83
C ALA A 147 23.56 17.90 -11.00
N ASP A 148 24.50 16.96 -11.06
CA ASP A 148 25.79 17.10 -10.40
C ASP A 148 26.74 18.04 -11.17
N SER A 149 27.99 18.16 -10.70
CA SER A 149 29.01 19.05 -11.28
C SER A 149 29.46 18.65 -12.68
N VAL A 150 29.21 17.42 -13.12
CA VAL A 150 29.51 16.94 -14.48
C VAL A 150 28.26 16.87 -15.37
N GLY A 151 27.11 17.29 -14.85
CA GLY A 151 25.84 17.37 -15.56
C GLY A 151 25.00 16.09 -15.53
N ALA A 152 25.37 15.09 -14.72
CA ALA A 152 24.56 13.88 -14.54
C ALA A 152 23.28 14.23 -13.76
N PRO A 153 22.09 13.72 -14.16
CA PRO A 153 20.84 14.03 -13.50
C PRO A 153 20.80 13.49 -12.06
N ILE A 154 20.33 14.31 -11.11
CA ILE A 154 20.07 13.89 -9.74
C ILE A 154 18.57 13.66 -9.54
N CYS A 155 17.76 14.66 -9.83
CA CYS A 155 16.31 14.57 -9.83
C CYS A 155 15.67 15.60 -10.76
N ILE A 156 14.43 15.32 -11.14
CA ILE A 156 13.56 16.25 -11.86
C ILE A 156 12.30 16.43 -11.04
N ALA A 157 11.94 17.67 -10.74
CA ALA A 157 10.67 18.02 -10.15
C ALA A 157 9.76 18.66 -11.22
N ALA A 158 8.50 18.25 -11.25
CA ALA A 158 7.53 18.71 -12.24
C ALA A 158 6.15 18.95 -11.60
N PRO A 159 5.38 19.94 -12.07
CA PRO A 159 3.97 20.08 -11.71
C PRO A 159 3.23 18.77 -11.97
N LEU A 160 2.30 18.41 -11.09
CA LEU A 160 1.59 17.13 -11.11
C LEU A 160 0.33 17.27 -11.99
N PRO A 161 0.31 16.75 -13.23
CA PRO A 161 -0.78 17.02 -14.17
C PRO A 161 -1.88 15.96 -14.06
N GLY A 162 -2.97 16.15 -14.81
CA GLY A 162 -3.94 15.08 -15.07
C GLY A 162 -4.78 14.71 -13.86
N GLU A 163 -5.18 15.70 -13.06
CA GLU A 163 -6.03 15.54 -11.87
C GLU A 163 -5.43 14.63 -10.78
N ARG A 164 -4.12 14.45 -10.80
CA ARG A 164 -3.42 13.52 -9.92
C ARG A 164 -3.41 13.94 -8.45
N GLU A 165 -3.96 15.10 -8.09
CA GLU A 165 -4.30 15.48 -6.71
C GLU A 165 -5.55 14.77 -6.16
N ARG A 166 -6.37 14.17 -7.03
CA ARG A 166 -7.67 13.57 -6.67
C ARG A 166 -7.62 12.15 -6.13
N PRO A 167 -6.79 11.22 -6.66
CA PRO A 167 -6.68 9.88 -6.07
C PRO A 167 -6.28 9.95 -4.60
N CYS A 168 -6.87 9.11 -3.77
CA CYS A 168 -6.64 9.14 -2.34
C CYS A 168 -6.67 7.72 -1.78
N GLU A 169 -5.52 7.17 -1.43
CA GLU A 169 -5.43 5.99 -0.58
C GLU A 169 -5.37 6.45 0.87
N ILE A 170 -6.39 6.09 1.65
CA ILE A 170 -6.37 6.26 3.11
C ILE A 170 -5.58 5.09 3.68
N ILE A 171 -4.53 5.35 4.45
CA ILE A 171 -3.73 4.33 5.13
C ILE A 171 -3.86 4.54 6.64
N THR A 172 -4.33 3.52 7.36
CA THR A 172 -4.38 3.57 8.83
C THR A 172 -3.01 3.28 9.44
N PRO A 173 -2.71 3.80 10.63
CA PRO A 173 -1.82 3.12 11.56
C PRO A 173 -2.34 1.70 11.84
N PRO A 174 -1.50 0.78 12.37
CA PRO A 174 -2.00 -0.49 12.87
C PRO A 174 -3.07 -0.26 13.95
N LEU A 175 -4.20 -0.94 13.79
CA LEU A 175 -5.34 -0.92 14.70
C LEU A 175 -5.28 -2.18 15.56
N ASP A 176 -5.44 -2.03 16.87
CA ASP A 176 -5.40 -3.13 17.84
C ASP A 176 -6.79 -3.42 18.44
N ASP A 177 -7.69 -2.44 18.40
CA ASP A 177 -9.05 -2.49 18.98
C ASP A 177 -9.98 -1.47 18.28
N ASN A 178 -11.28 -1.52 18.60
CA ASN A 178 -12.28 -0.56 18.13
C ASN A 178 -12.24 -0.34 16.61
N HIS A 179 -11.98 -1.43 15.86
CA HIS A 179 -11.68 -1.35 14.44
C HIS A 179 -12.79 -0.66 13.64
N GLU A 180 -14.05 -0.93 14.00
CA GLU A 180 -15.22 -0.37 13.32
C GLU A 180 -15.30 1.14 13.50
N GLU A 181 -15.22 1.62 14.74
CA GLU A 181 -15.27 3.04 15.06
C GLU A 181 -14.11 3.79 14.39
N ARG A 182 -12.90 3.25 14.46
CA ARG A 182 -11.71 3.88 13.87
C ARG A 182 -11.80 3.97 12.36
N LEU A 183 -12.19 2.89 11.68
CA LEU A 183 -12.37 2.92 10.22
C LEU A 183 -13.52 3.82 9.81
N GLU A 184 -14.64 3.79 10.53
CA GLU A 184 -15.82 4.58 10.20
C GLU A 184 -15.56 6.08 10.42
N GLY A 185 -14.76 6.43 11.43
CA GLY A 185 -14.25 7.79 11.65
C GLY A 185 -13.41 8.33 10.49
N LEU A 186 -12.77 7.45 9.70
CA LEU A 186 -12.04 7.84 8.49
C LEU A 186 -12.93 7.85 7.24
N LEU A 187 -13.85 6.89 7.12
CA LEU A 187 -14.65 6.68 5.91
C LEU A 187 -15.90 7.56 5.85
N SER A 188 -16.54 7.91 6.99
CA SER A 188 -17.70 8.81 6.98
C SER A 188 -17.36 10.20 6.42
N PRO A 189 -16.29 10.86 6.87
CA PRO A 189 -15.89 12.16 6.31
C PRO A 189 -15.62 12.08 4.80
N ALA A 190 -15.01 11.00 4.32
CA ALA A 190 -14.78 10.80 2.89
C ALA A 190 -16.09 10.75 2.10
N ARG A 191 -17.10 10.01 2.59
CA ARG A 191 -18.43 9.96 1.95
C ARG A 191 -19.12 11.32 1.98
N GLU A 192 -19.07 12.03 3.11
CA GLU A 192 -19.68 13.35 3.27
C GLU A 192 -19.05 14.40 2.33
N LEU A 193 -17.74 14.27 2.05
CA LEU A 193 -17.03 15.08 1.07
C LEU A 193 -17.28 14.66 -0.39
N GLY A 194 -18.01 13.56 -0.62
CA GLY A 194 -18.34 13.05 -1.94
C GLY A 194 -17.23 12.23 -2.61
N PHE A 195 -16.32 11.63 -1.83
CA PHE A 195 -15.35 10.69 -2.38
C PHE A 195 -16.07 9.48 -2.96
N THR A 196 -15.56 9.00 -4.09
CA THR A 196 -16.13 7.90 -4.85
C THR A 196 -15.17 6.72 -4.94
N ILE A 197 -15.70 5.56 -5.31
CA ILE A 197 -14.90 4.36 -5.57
C ILE A 197 -14.30 4.50 -6.98
N PRO A 198 -12.96 4.53 -7.13
CA PRO A 198 -12.33 4.54 -8.44
C PRO A 198 -12.49 3.19 -9.14
N ALA A 199 -12.44 3.19 -10.47
CA ALA A 199 -12.62 2.02 -11.31
C ALA A 199 -11.58 0.93 -11.04
N GLU A 200 -10.34 1.31 -10.76
CA GLU A 200 -9.25 0.38 -10.42
C GLU A 200 -9.12 0.09 -8.92
N GLY A 201 -9.97 0.70 -8.09
CA GLY A 201 -9.84 0.72 -6.64
C GLY A 201 -9.86 -0.65 -5.97
N ALA A 202 -9.10 -0.77 -4.88
CA ALA A 202 -9.07 -1.90 -3.97
C ALA A 202 -9.04 -1.47 -2.48
N VAL A 203 -9.30 -2.44 -1.61
CA VAL A 203 -8.93 -2.38 -0.18
C VAL A 203 -7.79 -3.36 0.06
N HIS A 204 -6.77 -2.93 0.79
CA HIS A 204 -5.72 -3.81 1.27
C HIS A 204 -5.83 -3.99 2.79
N LEU A 205 -5.69 -5.23 3.25
CA LEU A 205 -5.62 -5.55 4.68
C LEU A 205 -4.21 -6.01 5.01
N HIS A 206 -3.60 -5.41 6.02
CA HIS A 206 -2.27 -5.71 6.50
C HIS A 206 -2.36 -6.32 7.90
N PHE A 207 -2.35 -7.64 7.98
CA PHE A 207 -2.30 -8.35 9.25
C PHE A 207 -0.88 -8.38 9.79
N ASP A 208 -0.71 -8.17 11.10
CA ASP A 208 0.57 -8.42 11.75
C ASP A 208 1.06 -9.84 11.47
N ALA A 209 2.29 -9.97 11.00
CA ALA A 209 2.83 -11.24 10.55
C ALA A 209 3.52 -12.05 11.65
N GLU A 210 3.81 -11.45 12.81
CA GLU A 210 4.57 -12.10 13.88
C GLU A 210 3.99 -13.47 14.28
N PRO A 211 2.67 -13.66 14.46
CA PRO A 211 2.10 -14.97 14.80
C PRO A 211 2.25 -16.03 13.69
N LEU A 212 2.58 -15.61 12.47
CA LEU A 212 2.72 -16.46 11.29
C LEU A 212 4.17 -16.92 11.05
N CYS A 213 5.11 -16.47 11.88
CA CYS A 213 6.55 -16.69 11.76
C CYS A 213 7.00 -18.09 12.19
N SER A 214 6.44 -19.12 11.55
CA SER A 214 6.96 -20.49 11.59
C SER A 214 6.89 -21.10 10.19
N ALA A 215 7.84 -21.97 9.85
CA ALA A 215 7.85 -22.58 8.52
C ALA A 215 6.61 -23.44 8.26
N THR A 216 6.10 -24.12 9.29
CA THR A 216 4.87 -24.92 9.22
C THR A 216 3.63 -24.04 9.04
N THR A 217 3.43 -23.02 9.88
CA THR A 217 2.31 -22.08 9.78
C THR A 217 2.31 -21.38 8.42
N PHE A 218 3.47 -20.91 7.97
CA PHE A 218 3.61 -20.27 6.66
C PHE A 218 3.24 -21.22 5.52
N SER A 219 3.69 -22.49 5.58
CA SER A 219 3.34 -23.49 4.57
C SER A 219 1.84 -23.78 4.52
N ASN A 220 1.20 -23.89 5.69
CA ASN A 220 -0.25 -24.07 5.79
C ASN A 220 -1.00 -22.89 5.20
N LEU A 221 -0.56 -21.67 5.52
CA LEU A 221 -1.16 -20.43 5.03
C LEU A 221 -1.11 -20.35 3.51
N VAL A 222 0.08 -20.56 2.93
CA VAL A 222 0.28 -20.54 1.48
C VAL A 222 -0.56 -21.61 0.80
N THR A 223 -0.53 -22.85 1.29
CA THR A 223 -1.31 -23.96 0.70
C THR A 223 -2.82 -23.69 0.77
N THR A 224 -3.31 -23.22 1.91
CA THR A 224 -4.74 -22.93 2.12
C THR A 224 -5.24 -21.80 1.22
N LEU A 225 -4.48 -20.71 1.15
CA LEU A 225 -4.87 -19.54 0.36
C LEU A 225 -4.78 -19.81 -1.15
N ASP A 226 -3.77 -20.53 -1.60
CA ASP A 226 -3.65 -20.91 -3.02
C ASP A 226 -4.82 -21.82 -3.43
N GLY A 227 -5.10 -22.85 -2.63
CA GLY A 227 -6.19 -23.80 -2.88
C GLY A 227 -7.60 -23.19 -2.86
N ARG A 228 -7.79 -22.06 -2.15
CA ARG A 228 -9.08 -21.36 -2.02
C ARG A 228 -9.13 -20.03 -2.79
N ARG A 229 -8.10 -19.71 -3.58
CA ARG A 229 -7.91 -18.41 -4.22
C ARG A 229 -9.13 -17.97 -5.04
N GLU A 230 -9.57 -18.79 -5.98
CA GLU A 230 -10.71 -18.45 -6.85
C GLU A 230 -12.04 -18.38 -6.08
N GLU A 231 -12.23 -19.25 -5.08
CA GLU A 231 -13.40 -19.20 -4.18
C GLU A 231 -13.45 -17.87 -3.43
N LEU A 232 -12.32 -17.45 -2.83
CA LEU A 232 -12.22 -16.19 -2.09
C LEU A 232 -12.46 -14.98 -2.99
N ARG A 233 -11.87 -14.97 -4.19
CA ARG A 233 -12.08 -13.89 -5.17
C ARG A 233 -13.54 -13.75 -5.57
N ALA A 234 -14.19 -14.87 -5.88
CA ALA A 234 -15.60 -14.89 -6.25
C ALA A 234 -16.49 -14.45 -5.09
N LYS A 235 -16.25 -14.97 -3.88
CA LYS A 235 -17.06 -14.69 -2.69
C LYS A 235 -16.93 -13.24 -2.21
N LEU A 236 -15.73 -12.66 -2.30
CA LEU A 236 -15.45 -11.30 -1.82
C LEU A 236 -15.64 -10.24 -2.92
N GLY A 237 -15.92 -10.66 -4.16
CA GLY A 237 -16.22 -9.76 -5.27
C GLY A 237 -15.01 -8.97 -5.75
N THR A 238 -13.86 -9.63 -5.94
CA THR A 238 -12.63 -8.98 -6.41
C THR A 238 -12.87 -8.13 -7.65
N ASN A 239 -12.42 -6.88 -7.61
CA ASN A 239 -12.57 -5.96 -8.73
C ASN A 239 -11.75 -6.45 -9.93
N PRO A 240 -12.39 -6.77 -11.08
CA PRO A 240 -11.70 -7.31 -12.25
C PRO A 240 -10.77 -6.29 -12.94
N ARG A 241 -10.84 -5.01 -12.55
CA ARG A 241 -9.97 -3.95 -13.08
C ARG A 241 -8.67 -3.79 -12.29
N CYS A 242 -8.54 -4.44 -11.13
CA CYS A 242 -7.28 -4.49 -10.39
C CYS A 242 -6.27 -5.38 -11.12
N ARG A 243 -5.29 -4.78 -11.78
CA ARG A 243 -4.33 -5.47 -12.66
C ARG A 243 -3.09 -6.04 -11.95
N ARG A 244 -2.87 -5.65 -10.69
CA ARG A 244 -1.68 -6.02 -9.89
C ARG A 244 -1.98 -7.16 -8.92
N LEU A 245 -2.71 -8.14 -9.43
CA LEU A 245 -3.21 -9.33 -8.74
C LEU A 245 -2.77 -10.58 -9.50
N GLY A 246 -2.74 -11.72 -8.83
CA GLY A 246 -2.32 -12.98 -9.43
C GLY A 246 -1.97 -14.07 -8.41
N PRO A 247 -1.86 -15.32 -8.87
CA PRO A 247 -1.43 -16.44 -8.03
C PRO A 247 0.03 -16.27 -7.63
N TRP A 248 0.46 -17.02 -6.62
CA TRP A 248 1.90 -17.15 -6.33
C TRP A 248 2.64 -17.90 -7.45
N PRO A 249 3.97 -17.67 -7.58
CA PRO A 249 4.79 -18.46 -8.51
C PRO A 249 4.83 -19.94 -8.08
N PRO A 250 4.82 -20.91 -9.02
CA PRO A 250 4.89 -22.34 -8.70
C PRO A 250 6.06 -22.71 -7.78
N GLU A 251 7.20 -22.04 -7.93
CA GLU A 251 8.42 -22.25 -7.14
C GLU A 251 8.19 -22.01 -5.64
N LEU A 252 7.27 -21.09 -5.29
CA LEU A 252 6.88 -20.90 -3.89
C LEU A 252 6.07 -22.09 -3.38
N LEU A 253 5.12 -22.57 -4.18
CA LEU A 253 4.24 -23.69 -3.83
C LEU A 253 5.04 -24.98 -3.66
N GLU A 254 5.97 -25.24 -4.59
CA GLU A 254 6.90 -26.35 -4.52
C GLU A 254 7.74 -26.27 -3.23
N LEU A 255 8.34 -25.11 -2.95
CA LEU A 255 9.17 -24.91 -1.75
C LEU A 255 8.42 -25.25 -0.45
N VAL A 256 7.23 -24.66 -0.26
CA VAL A 256 6.46 -24.83 0.99
C VAL A 256 5.77 -26.19 1.11
N SER A 257 5.67 -26.94 0.01
CA SER A 257 5.09 -28.28 0.03
C SER A 257 6.02 -29.34 0.65
N THR A 258 7.33 -29.05 0.75
CA THR A 258 8.31 -30.02 1.24
C THR A 258 8.29 -30.20 2.75
N THR A 259 8.46 -31.44 3.22
CA THR A 259 8.63 -31.75 4.64
C THR A 259 9.88 -31.07 5.21
N GLU A 260 10.96 -30.98 4.41
CA GLU A 260 12.19 -30.29 4.78
C GLU A 260 11.90 -28.83 5.13
N PHE A 261 11.23 -28.08 4.25
CA PHE A 261 10.91 -26.67 4.49
C PHE A 261 10.11 -26.49 5.78
N ARG A 262 9.07 -27.30 5.99
CA ARG A 262 8.20 -27.22 7.17
C ARG A 262 8.93 -27.40 8.50
N SER A 263 10.04 -28.15 8.49
CA SER A 263 10.87 -28.43 9.67
C SER A 263 11.93 -27.36 9.95
N LEU A 264 12.13 -26.41 9.04
CA LEU A 264 13.17 -25.38 9.20
C LEU A 264 12.85 -24.41 10.35
N PRO A 265 13.88 -23.92 11.06
CA PRO A 265 13.78 -22.68 11.81
C PRO A 265 13.26 -21.55 10.92
N TRP A 266 12.41 -20.67 11.47
CA TRP A 266 11.77 -19.61 10.68
C TRP A 266 12.77 -18.72 9.93
N GLU A 267 13.88 -18.35 10.54
CA GLU A 267 14.88 -17.47 9.91
C GLU A 267 15.50 -18.10 8.64
N GLU A 268 15.70 -19.42 8.64
CA GLU A 268 16.18 -20.17 7.47
C GLU A 268 15.09 -20.29 6.41
N ALA A 269 13.86 -20.65 6.80
CA ALA A 269 12.71 -20.72 5.91
C ALA A 269 12.45 -19.37 5.22
N ARG A 270 12.48 -18.28 5.99
CA ARG A 270 12.35 -16.90 5.50
C ARG A 270 13.43 -16.57 4.49
N THR A 271 14.68 -16.96 4.73
CA THR A 271 15.80 -16.75 3.79
C THR A 271 15.54 -17.46 2.46
N ARG A 272 15.04 -18.70 2.48
CA ARG A 272 14.67 -19.45 1.27
C ARG A 272 13.53 -18.77 0.51
N VAL A 273 12.49 -18.30 1.21
CA VAL A 273 11.38 -17.54 0.59
C VAL A 273 11.86 -16.22 0.00
N ALA A 274 12.74 -15.48 0.69
CA ALA A 274 13.29 -14.22 0.22
C ALA A 274 14.12 -14.39 -1.06
N ALA A 275 14.83 -15.52 -1.21
CA ALA A 275 15.61 -15.84 -2.40
C ALA A 275 14.74 -15.98 -3.67
N LEU A 276 13.45 -16.29 -3.52
CA LEU A 276 12.46 -16.30 -4.61
C LEU A 276 12.03 -14.88 -5.07
N LYS A 277 12.55 -13.83 -4.43
CA LYS A 277 12.27 -12.41 -4.73
C LYS A 277 10.76 -12.11 -4.81
N PRO A 278 9.99 -12.36 -3.74
CA PRO A 278 8.55 -12.17 -3.74
C PRO A 278 8.17 -10.73 -4.11
N THR A 279 7.15 -10.60 -4.96
CA THR A 279 6.62 -9.33 -5.44
C THR A 279 5.33 -8.97 -4.71
N LYS A 280 5.03 -7.68 -4.55
CA LYS A 280 3.74 -7.24 -4.01
C LYS A 280 2.53 -7.48 -4.92
N TYR A 281 2.75 -7.76 -6.21
CA TYR A 281 1.69 -7.92 -7.22
C TYR A 281 1.09 -9.35 -7.21
N ARG A 282 0.56 -9.75 -6.06
CA ARG A 282 -0.06 -11.06 -5.82
C ARG A 282 -1.37 -10.85 -5.07
N ASP A 283 -2.27 -11.82 -5.13
CA ASP A 283 -3.55 -11.77 -4.40
C ASP A 283 -3.32 -11.66 -2.89
N PHE A 284 -2.29 -12.36 -2.41
CA PHE A 284 -1.83 -12.35 -1.03
C PHE A 284 -0.33 -12.03 -1.04
N ASN A 285 0.05 -10.87 -0.51
CA ASN A 285 1.42 -10.40 -0.52
C ASN A 285 2.15 -10.80 0.78
N ILE A 286 3.20 -11.60 0.61
CA ILE A 286 4.08 -12.11 1.67
C ILE A 286 5.45 -11.42 1.70
N ARG A 287 5.68 -10.43 0.82
CA ARG A 287 6.99 -9.80 0.62
C ARG A 287 7.54 -9.21 1.92
N ASN A 288 6.69 -8.54 2.71
CA ASN A 288 7.17 -7.91 3.94
C ASN A 288 7.54 -8.94 5.02
N MET A 289 6.85 -10.08 5.05
CA MET A 289 7.21 -11.23 5.89
C MET A 289 8.58 -11.78 5.46
N ALA A 290 8.73 -12.08 4.17
CA ALA A 290 9.95 -12.65 3.61
C ALA A 290 11.18 -11.75 3.80
N LEU A 291 11.02 -10.44 3.70
CA LEU A 291 12.11 -9.48 3.86
C LEU A 291 12.38 -9.07 5.32
N GLY A 292 11.58 -9.51 6.29
CA GLY A 292 11.78 -9.17 7.71
C GLY A 292 11.75 -7.67 7.99
N LEU A 293 10.95 -6.91 7.23
CA LEU A 293 10.90 -5.45 7.37
C LEU A 293 10.20 -5.05 8.67
N LYS A 294 10.98 -4.73 9.72
CA LYS A 294 10.45 -4.42 11.07
C LYS A 294 9.31 -3.39 11.08
N SER A 295 9.39 -2.35 10.26
CA SER A 295 8.37 -1.29 10.21
C SER A 295 7.10 -1.66 9.44
N LYS A 296 7.08 -2.80 8.74
CA LYS A 296 5.96 -3.26 7.90
C LYS A 296 5.78 -4.77 7.95
N HIS A 297 6.14 -5.45 9.04
CA HIS A 297 6.14 -6.91 9.12
C HIS A 297 4.71 -7.47 9.06
N THR A 298 4.22 -7.69 7.86
CA THR A 298 2.79 -7.87 7.59
C THR A 298 2.55 -8.92 6.52
N PHE A 299 1.46 -9.65 6.69
CA PHE A 299 0.78 -10.41 5.65
C PHE A 299 -0.31 -9.53 5.04
N GLU A 300 -0.33 -9.40 3.72
CA GLU A 300 -1.23 -8.46 3.05
C GLU A 300 -2.24 -9.16 2.13
N VAL A 301 -3.52 -8.85 2.30
CA VAL A 301 -4.62 -9.28 1.42
C VAL A 301 -4.94 -8.17 0.42
N ARG A 302 -4.96 -8.49 -0.88
CA ARG A 302 -5.11 -7.49 -1.96
C ARG A 302 -6.33 -7.70 -2.85
N ILE A 303 -7.13 -8.73 -2.59
CA ILE A 303 -8.23 -9.15 -3.49
C ILE A 303 -9.57 -8.45 -3.24
N LEU A 304 -9.62 -7.47 -2.33
CA LEU A 304 -10.88 -6.89 -1.88
C LEU A 304 -11.29 -5.71 -2.75
N PRO A 305 -12.56 -5.60 -3.16
CA PRO A 305 -13.07 -4.38 -3.78
C PRO A 305 -13.10 -3.24 -2.75
N VAL A 306 -13.22 -2.01 -3.23
CA VAL A 306 -13.41 -0.87 -2.33
C VAL A 306 -14.77 -0.92 -1.67
N TRP A 307 -14.79 -0.71 -0.37
CA TRP A 307 -15.98 -0.37 0.38
C TRP A 307 -15.79 0.97 1.08
N THR A 308 -16.84 1.80 1.06
CA THR A 308 -16.82 3.11 1.72
C THR A 308 -17.38 3.05 3.14
N ARG A 309 -17.60 1.86 3.73
CA ARG A 309 -18.10 1.66 5.09
C ARG A 309 -17.22 0.64 5.80
N ALA A 310 -17.05 0.77 7.12
CA ALA A 310 -16.20 -0.12 7.90
C ALA A 310 -16.69 -1.58 7.92
N GLU A 311 -18.00 -1.77 8.11
CA GLU A 311 -18.62 -3.09 8.29
C GLU A 311 -18.22 -4.16 7.22
N PRO A 312 -18.31 -3.93 5.89
CA PRO A 312 -17.87 -4.92 4.90
C PRO A 312 -16.35 -5.19 4.93
N ILE A 313 -15.52 -4.18 5.26
CA ILE A 313 -14.07 -4.36 5.42
C ILE A 313 -13.80 -5.32 6.58
N LEU A 314 -14.46 -5.12 7.73
CA LEU A 314 -14.29 -5.97 8.90
C LEU A 314 -14.83 -7.38 8.68
N ARG A 315 -15.95 -7.53 7.96
CA ARG A 315 -16.42 -8.86 7.55
C ARG A 315 -15.41 -9.62 6.71
N ALA A 316 -14.78 -8.94 5.75
CA ALA A 316 -13.70 -9.55 4.97
C ALA A 316 -12.50 -9.88 5.87
N ALA A 317 -12.12 -8.97 6.77
CA ALA A 317 -11.02 -9.18 7.70
C ALA A 317 -11.25 -10.39 8.62
N MET A 318 -12.46 -10.59 9.15
CA MET A 318 -12.81 -11.78 9.95
C MET A 318 -12.69 -13.09 9.16
N VAL A 319 -12.97 -13.09 7.86
CA VAL A 319 -12.75 -14.28 7.01
C VAL A 319 -11.26 -14.63 6.97
N PHE A 320 -10.40 -13.62 6.80
CA PHE A 320 -8.96 -13.84 6.78
C PHE A 320 -8.39 -14.18 8.15
N GLU A 321 -8.83 -13.52 9.22
CA GLU A 321 -8.45 -13.85 10.59
C GLU A 321 -8.68 -15.34 10.89
N ARG A 322 -9.83 -15.89 10.51
CA ARG A 322 -10.11 -17.33 10.65
C ARG A 322 -9.15 -18.19 9.85
N ILE A 323 -8.82 -17.81 8.61
CA ILE A 323 -7.82 -18.53 7.79
C ILE A 323 -6.44 -18.48 8.45
N LEU A 324 -6.05 -17.35 9.05
CA LEU A 324 -4.79 -17.20 9.77
C LEU A 324 -4.76 -18.10 11.02
N GLN A 325 -5.85 -18.14 11.80
CA GLN A 325 -6.00 -19.02 12.96
C GLN A 325 -5.99 -20.51 12.56
N GLU A 326 -6.64 -20.88 11.46
CA GLU A 326 -6.58 -22.23 10.88
C GLU A 326 -5.13 -22.59 10.53
N ALA A 327 -4.41 -21.72 9.81
CA ALA A 327 -3.01 -21.96 9.44
C ALA A 327 -2.09 -22.18 10.65
N MET A 328 -2.36 -21.51 11.77
CA MET A 328 -1.62 -21.65 13.02
C MET A 328 -1.98 -22.92 13.81
N SER A 329 -3.22 -23.39 13.71
CA SER A 329 -3.73 -24.55 14.48
C SER A 329 -3.50 -25.89 13.79
N HIS A 330 -3.37 -25.91 12.46
CA HIS A 330 -3.09 -27.13 11.72
C HIS A 330 -1.63 -27.57 11.92
N GLN A 331 -1.39 -28.53 12.82
CA GLN A 331 -0.39 -29.56 12.50
C GLN A 331 -1.02 -30.37 11.37
N LEU A 332 -0.48 -30.30 10.14
CA LEU A 332 -0.95 -31.20 9.10
C LEU A 332 -0.66 -32.63 9.55
N VAL A 333 -1.72 -33.39 9.79
CA VAL A 333 -1.65 -34.84 9.92
C VAL A 333 -1.21 -35.37 8.55
N ASP A 334 -0.18 -36.21 8.58
CA ASP A 334 0.50 -36.82 7.44
C ASP A 334 -0.44 -37.19 6.27
N ASP A 335 -0.06 -36.77 5.07
CA ASP A 335 -0.92 -36.57 3.91
C ASP A 335 -1.15 -37.87 3.12
N SER A 336 -1.61 -38.93 3.81
CA SER A 336 -2.02 -40.17 3.12
C SER A 336 -3.50 -40.18 2.74
N HIS A 337 -4.36 -39.31 3.29
CA HIS A 337 -5.83 -39.43 3.15
C HIS A 337 -6.64 -38.11 3.09
N TYR A 338 -6.14 -37.02 2.49
CA TYR A 338 -6.93 -35.79 2.39
C TYR A 338 -8.07 -35.88 1.34
N ARG A 339 -9.27 -36.33 1.77
CA ARG A 339 -10.53 -36.05 1.07
C ARG A 339 -10.99 -34.64 1.42
N ARG A 340 -11.16 -33.78 0.40
CA ARG A 340 -11.68 -32.40 0.51
C ARG A 340 -12.95 -32.32 1.39
N PRO A 341 -13.00 -31.47 2.43
CA PRO A 341 -14.24 -31.18 3.13
C PRO A 341 -15.14 -30.34 2.22
N ARG A 342 -16.37 -30.82 1.95
CA ARG A 342 -17.43 -29.98 1.39
C ARG A 342 -17.94 -29.06 2.50
N LEU A 343 -17.73 -27.75 2.37
CA LEU A 343 -18.45 -26.76 3.16
C LEU A 343 -19.95 -26.94 2.91
N LYS A 344 -20.71 -27.23 3.97
CA LYS A 344 -22.18 -27.20 3.92
C LYS A 344 -22.61 -25.74 3.74
N VAL A 345 -23.39 -25.51 2.68
CA VAL A 345 -24.10 -24.26 2.43
C VAL A 345 -25.12 -24.08 3.56
N VAL A 346 -25.05 -22.94 4.25
CA VAL A 346 -26.12 -22.40 5.10
C VAL A 346 -26.56 -21.10 4.46
#